data_AF-A0A421EYF2-F1
#
_entry.id   AF-A0A421EYF2-F1
#
_cell.length_a   1.000
_cell.length_b   1.000
_cell.length_c   1.000
_cell.angle_alpha   90.00
_cell.angle_beta   90.00
_cell.angle_gamma   90.00
#
_symmetry.space_group_name_H-M   'P 1'
#
loop_
_entity.id
_entity.type
_entity.pdbx_description
1 polymer ?
#
loop_
_entity_poly.entity_id
_entity_poly.type
_entity_poly.pdbx_seq_one_letter_code
_entity_poly.pdbx_strand_id
1 'polypeptide(L)'
;MSKPFSVQSVLETLQSGQLAPKPHQKMYLSVYQRAQRVGGLLQTSTETIPPQKETKFRRHSSKTEKKAKPRAKILGFGKKKAHSEVLGDFVLPDPGGLLQEEEEQEERAVKFNLEVAAITFHQAVTGLETFVTTFAKTDRFVFHLASMRRMFLDLEASGIKLDHVLKHAHLTEKVEMDPQWGDGEWTWQKQLQADRDAEETELSAKAAKNALPFARNM
;
A
#
# COMPACT_ATOMS: atom_id res chain seq x y z
N MET A 1 -6.30 20.03 0.45
CA MET A 1 -6.56 18.72 -0.19
C MET A 1 -5.25 18.28 -0.83
N SER A 2 -4.52 17.35 -0.20
CA SER A 2 -3.28 16.81 -0.77
C SER A 2 -3.65 15.91 -1.95
N LYS A 3 -2.93 16.01 -3.07
CA LYS A 3 -3.12 15.09 -4.20
C LYS A 3 -2.89 13.65 -3.70
N PRO A 4 -3.69 12.65 -4.12
CA PRO A 4 -3.37 11.27 -3.82
C PRO A 4 -1.99 10.96 -4.45
N PHE A 5 -1.07 10.44 -3.65
CA PHE A 5 0.24 10.04 -4.13
C PHE A 5 0.05 8.86 -5.08
N SER A 6 0.35 9.06 -6.36
CA SER A 6 0.29 7.98 -7.34
C SER A 6 1.46 7.02 -7.09
N VAL A 7 1.16 5.74 -6.87
CA VAL A 7 2.17 4.67 -6.70
C VAL A 7 3.16 4.67 -7.87
N GLN A 8 2.69 4.93 -9.08
CA GLN A 8 3.52 5.04 -10.28
C GLN A 8 4.56 6.16 -10.15
N SER A 9 4.17 7.37 -9.71
CA SER A 9 5.11 8.48 -9.55
C SER A 9 6.20 8.19 -8.50
N VAL A 10 5.84 7.45 -7.44
CA VAL A 10 6.78 7.05 -6.40
C VAL A 10 7.76 5.99 -6.93
N LEU A 11 7.26 5.03 -7.73
CA LEU A 11 8.11 4.05 -8.40
C LEU A 11 9.07 4.69 -9.41
N GLU A 12 8.60 5.64 -10.21
CA GLU A 12 9.44 6.38 -11.15
C GLU A 12 10.56 7.13 -10.41
N THR A 13 10.24 7.72 -9.25
CA THR A 13 11.25 8.37 -8.38
C THR A 13 12.30 7.36 -7.92
N LEU A 14 11.87 6.17 -7.49
CA LEU A 14 12.76 5.11 -7.08
C LEU A 14 13.63 4.59 -8.24
N GLN A 15 13.10 4.55 -9.46
CA GLN A 15 13.80 4.12 -10.67
C GLN A 15 14.66 5.21 -11.34
N SER A 16 14.49 6.49 -10.95
CA SER A 16 15.15 7.66 -11.56
C SER A 16 16.69 7.68 -11.45
N GLY A 17 17.30 6.68 -10.83
CA GLY A 17 18.75 6.52 -10.68
C GLY A 17 19.36 7.38 -9.56
N GLN A 18 18.67 8.43 -9.08
CA GLN A 18 19.13 9.26 -7.96
C GLN A 18 19.21 8.48 -6.64
N LEU A 19 18.35 7.48 -6.50
CA LEU A 19 18.29 6.58 -5.34
C LEU A 19 19.01 5.24 -5.60
N ALA A 20 19.78 5.14 -6.69
CA ALA A 20 20.44 3.88 -6.99
C ALA A 20 21.55 3.58 -5.96
N PRO A 21 21.55 2.38 -5.36
CA PRO A 21 22.59 1.96 -4.42
C PRO A 21 23.96 1.87 -5.11
N LYS A 22 25.02 2.29 -4.39
CA LYS A 22 26.39 2.08 -4.85
C LYS A 22 26.79 0.60 -4.67
N PRO A 23 27.74 0.06 -5.46
CA PRO A 23 28.11 -1.37 -5.41
C PRO A 23 28.56 -1.88 -4.04
N HIS A 24 29.10 -1.01 -3.18
CA HIS A 24 29.57 -1.37 -1.85
C HIS A 24 28.48 -1.27 -0.76
N GLN A 25 27.32 -0.70 -1.06
CA GLN A 25 26.22 -0.49 -0.12
C GLN A 25 25.26 -1.68 -0.16
N LYS A 26 25.69 -2.83 0.35
CA LYS A 26 24.94 -4.10 0.28
C LYS A 26 23.62 -4.00 1.05
N MET A 27 23.65 -3.41 2.24
CA MET A 27 22.43 -3.22 3.04
C MET A 27 21.38 -2.39 2.30
N TYR A 28 21.82 -1.29 1.66
CA TYR A 28 20.91 -0.42 0.93
C TYR A 28 20.36 -1.11 -0.33
N LEU A 29 21.21 -1.86 -1.03
CA LEU A 29 20.84 -2.60 -2.23
C LEU A 29 19.67 -3.56 -2.00
N SER A 30 19.71 -4.37 -0.93
CA SER A 30 18.65 -5.33 -0.65
C SER A 30 17.31 -4.67 -0.33
N VAL A 31 17.31 -3.60 0.47
CA VAL A 31 16.09 -2.84 0.78
C VAL A 31 15.56 -2.08 -0.44
N TYR A 32 16.45 -1.52 -1.26
CA TYR A 32 16.08 -0.84 -2.50
C TYR A 32 15.41 -1.80 -3.50
N GLN A 33 16.00 -2.97 -3.74
CA GLN A 33 15.42 -3.99 -4.62
C GLN A 33 14.06 -4.47 -4.09
N ARG A 34 13.94 -4.63 -2.77
CA ARG A 34 12.66 -4.97 -2.14
C ARG A 34 11.62 -3.88 -2.37
N ALA A 35 11.97 -2.61 -2.20
CA ALA A 35 11.06 -1.49 -2.46
C ALA A 35 10.60 -1.45 -3.92
N GLN A 36 11.48 -1.75 -4.89
CA GLN A 36 11.10 -1.88 -6.31
C GLN A 36 10.04 -2.96 -6.52
N ARG A 37 10.25 -4.15 -5.93
CA ARG A 37 9.31 -5.29 -6.06
C ARG A 37 7.96 -4.97 -5.43
N VAL A 38 7.96 -4.50 -4.19
CA VAL A 38 6.73 -4.15 -3.46
C VAL A 38 5.95 -3.07 -4.20
N GLY A 39 6.63 -2.03 -4.67
CA GLY A 39 5.99 -0.97 -5.45
C GLY A 39 5.40 -1.50 -6.75
N GLY A 40 6.13 -2.34 -7.50
CA GLY A 40 5.64 -2.95 -8.74
C GLY A 40 4.39 -3.80 -8.53
N LEU A 41 4.38 -4.63 -7.48
CA LEU A 41 3.19 -5.41 -7.11
C LEU A 41 2.02 -4.50 -6.71
N LEU A 42 2.28 -3.47 -5.91
CA LEU A 42 1.25 -2.51 -5.52
C LEU A 42 0.66 -1.77 -6.72
N GLN A 43 1.49 -1.37 -7.69
CA GLN A 43 1.04 -0.74 -8.92
C GLN A 43 0.08 -1.68 -9.69
N THR A 44 0.46 -2.94 -9.88
CA THR A 44 -0.41 -3.91 -10.56
C THR A 44 -1.75 -4.07 -9.85
N SER A 45 -1.76 -4.13 -8.51
CA SER A 45 -3.00 -4.21 -7.72
C SER A 45 -3.88 -2.97 -7.84
N THR A 46 -3.29 -1.78 -7.96
CA THR A 46 -4.05 -0.54 -8.17
C THR A 46 -4.62 -0.41 -9.59
N GLU A 47 -3.95 -1.00 -10.59
CA GLU A 47 -4.43 -1.01 -11.98
C GLU A 47 -5.52 -2.06 -12.23
N THR A 48 -5.61 -3.11 -11.40
CA THR A 48 -6.63 -4.17 -11.56
C THR A 48 -8.02 -3.75 -11.08
N ILE A 49 -8.14 -2.64 -10.34
CA ILE A 49 -9.44 -2.09 -9.94
C ILE A 49 -9.97 -1.26 -11.12
N PRO A 50 -11.06 -1.69 -11.79
CA PRO A 50 -11.59 -0.93 -12.91
C PRO A 50 -11.97 0.48 -12.44
N PRO A 51 -11.66 1.53 -13.23
CA PRO A 51 -12.08 2.88 -12.90
C PRO A 51 -13.60 2.87 -12.80
N GLN A 52 -14.14 3.28 -11.65
CA GLN A 52 -15.58 3.50 -11.50
C GLN A 52 -16.00 4.42 -12.64
N LYS A 53 -16.76 3.88 -13.59
CA LYS A 53 -17.56 4.69 -14.49
C LYS A 53 -18.44 5.50 -13.55
N GLU A 54 -18.16 6.79 -13.41
CA GLU A 54 -19.11 7.74 -12.84
C GLU A 54 -20.44 7.47 -13.53
N THR A 55 -21.34 6.78 -12.84
CA THR A 55 -22.70 6.60 -13.28
C THR A 55 -23.28 7.99 -13.20
N LYS A 56 -23.19 8.71 -14.32
CA LYS A 56 -23.96 9.92 -14.57
C LYS A 56 -25.40 9.51 -14.33
N PHE A 57 -25.92 9.81 -13.14
CA PHE A 57 -27.33 9.70 -12.81
C PHE A 57 -28.07 10.56 -13.83
N ARG A 58 -28.51 9.91 -14.90
CA ARG A 58 -29.37 10.51 -15.90
C ARG A 58 -30.70 10.70 -15.20
N ARG A 59 -30.88 11.87 -14.61
CA ARG A 59 -32.15 12.31 -14.01
C ARG A 59 -33.22 12.22 -15.11
N HIS A 60 -33.96 11.12 -15.12
CA HIS A 60 -35.21 11.05 -15.88
C HIS A 60 -36.22 11.89 -15.10
N SER A 61 -36.28 13.17 -15.47
CA SER A 61 -37.36 14.08 -15.09
C SER A 61 -38.68 13.50 -15.62
N SER A 62 -39.40 12.77 -14.79
CA SER A 62 -40.80 12.40 -15.03
C SER A 62 -41.64 13.68 -15.05
N LYS A 63 -41.94 14.18 -16.25
CA LYS A 63 -43.00 15.15 -16.49
C LYS A 63 -44.34 14.48 -16.17
N THR A 64 -44.82 14.60 -14.94
CA THR A 64 -46.21 14.35 -14.60
C THR A 64 -47.04 15.57 -15.01
N GLU A 65 -47.67 15.47 -16.17
CA GLU A 65 -48.70 16.45 -16.57
C GLU A 65 -49.91 16.33 -15.63
N LYS A 66 -50.11 17.41 -14.86
CA LYS A 66 -51.31 17.65 -14.07
C LYS A 66 -52.53 17.68 -14.98
N LYS A 67 -53.39 16.67 -14.92
CA LYS A 67 -54.80 16.80 -15.31
C LYS A 67 -55.66 17.04 -14.07
N ALA A 68 -56.37 18.17 -14.10
CA ALA A 68 -57.31 18.58 -13.07
C ALA A 68 -58.69 17.93 -13.30
N LYS A 69 -59.24 17.32 -12.23
CA LYS A 69 -60.62 17.35 -11.68
C LYS A 69 -61.84 17.12 -12.63
N PRO A 70 -62.91 16.41 -12.18
CA PRO A 70 -63.80 16.99 -11.15
C PRO A 70 -64.39 16.04 -10.10
N ARG A 71 -64.82 16.68 -9.01
CA ARG A 71 -65.63 16.15 -7.90
C ARG A 71 -66.99 15.68 -8.41
N ALA A 72 -67.41 14.47 -8.03
CA ALA A 72 -68.81 14.07 -7.97
C ALA A 72 -69.15 13.69 -6.52
N LYS A 73 -70.18 14.33 -5.98
CA LYS A 73 -70.82 13.98 -4.70
C LYS A 73 -71.83 12.86 -4.99
N ILE A 74 -71.79 11.75 -4.25
CA ILE A 74 -72.97 10.90 -4.02
C ILE A 74 -72.98 10.48 -2.54
N LEU A 75 -74.06 10.86 -1.86
CA LEU A 75 -74.49 10.40 -0.53
C LEU A 75 -75.04 8.98 -0.64
N GLY A 76 -74.76 8.12 0.34
CA GLY A 76 -75.39 6.80 0.44
C GLY A 76 -75.11 6.09 1.76
N PHE A 77 -76.14 6.06 2.62
CA PHE A 77 -76.23 5.27 3.85
C PHE A 77 -76.11 3.75 3.60
N GLY A 78 -75.54 2.99 4.54
CA GLY A 78 -75.81 1.54 4.62
C GLY A 78 -74.78 0.70 5.39
N LYS A 79 -75.13 0.29 6.60
CA LYS A 79 -74.46 -0.78 7.37
C LYS A 79 -74.45 -2.10 6.58
N LYS A 80 -73.36 -2.89 6.68
CA LYS A 80 -73.35 -4.31 7.10
C LYS A 80 -71.93 -4.89 7.11
N LYS A 81 -71.70 -5.75 8.11
CA LYS A 81 -70.51 -6.56 8.41
C LYS A 81 -70.09 -7.46 7.24
N ALA A 82 -68.78 -7.63 7.04
CA ALA A 82 -68.20 -8.92 6.69
C ALA A 82 -66.72 -8.97 7.10
N HIS A 83 -66.36 -10.09 7.70
CA HIS A 83 -65.06 -10.50 8.20
C HIS A 83 -64.13 -10.81 7.00
N SER A 84 -62.92 -10.26 6.94
CA SER A 84 -61.80 -10.93 6.27
C SER A 84 -60.49 -10.43 6.86
N GLU A 85 -59.83 -11.33 7.59
CA GLU A 85 -58.41 -11.27 7.89
C GLU A 85 -57.64 -11.09 6.58
N VAL A 86 -56.79 -10.06 6.51
CA VAL A 86 -55.69 -10.02 5.54
C VAL A 86 -54.48 -9.53 6.30
N LEU A 87 -53.52 -10.46 6.38
CA LEU A 87 -52.16 -10.33 6.83
C LEU A 87 -51.61 -8.90 6.75
N GLY A 88 -51.06 -8.43 7.86
CA GLY A 88 -50.06 -7.37 7.80
C GLY A 88 -48.91 -7.85 6.91
N ASP A 89 -48.65 -7.07 5.86
CA ASP A 89 -47.47 -7.21 5.01
C ASP A 89 -46.21 -7.16 5.88
N PHE A 90 -45.74 -8.34 6.26
CA PHE A 90 -44.35 -8.54 6.61
C PHE A 90 -43.59 -8.50 5.29
N VAL A 91 -43.11 -7.31 4.92
CA VAL A 91 -42.16 -7.14 3.83
C VAL A 91 -40.92 -7.94 4.22
N LEU A 92 -40.79 -9.16 3.71
CA LEU A 92 -39.51 -9.87 3.73
C LEU A 92 -38.51 -8.94 3.03
N PRO A 93 -37.37 -8.60 3.65
CA PRO A 93 -36.30 -7.97 2.93
C PRO A 93 -35.88 -8.89 1.79
N ASP A 94 -35.88 -8.35 0.58
CA ASP A 94 -35.40 -9.03 -0.61
C ASP A 94 -33.93 -9.45 -0.37
N PRO A 95 -33.61 -10.76 -0.38
CA PRO A 95 -32.26 -11.25 -0.10
C PRO A 95 -31.21 -10.75 -1.11
N GLY A 96 -31.64 -10.17 -2.25
CA GLY A 96 -30.73 -9.56 -3.23
C GLY A 96 -30.08 -8.25 -2.78
N GLY A 97 -30.72 -7.49 -1.87
CA GLY A 97 -30.17 -6.21 -1.39
C GLY A 97 -29.02 -6.38 -0.39
N LEU A 98 -29.07 -7.43 0.44
CA LEU A 98 -28.04 -7.73 1.45
C LEU A 98 -26.71 -8.12 0.80
N LEU A 99 -26.74 -8.93 -0.27
CA LEU A 99 -25.54 -9.33 -1.01
C LEU A 99 -24.87 -8.13 -1.71
N GLN A 100 -25.68 -7.20 -2.23
CA GLN A 100 -25.16 -6.02 -2.91
C GLN A 100 -24.54 -5.01 -1.93
N GLU A 101 -25.08 -4.88 -0.72
CA GLU A 101 -24.48 -4.08 0.35
C GLU A 101 -23.19 -4.70 0.91
N GLU A 102 -23.11 -6.03 1.00
CA GLU A 102 -21.90 -6.75 1.39
C GLU A 102 -20.78 -6.61 0.34
N GLU A 103 -21.09 -6.78 -0.95
CA GLU A 103 -20.13 -6.57 -2.05
C GLU A 103 -19.63 -5.11 -2.11
N GLU A 104 -20.51 -4.13 -1.94
CA GLU A 104 -20.12 -2.72 -1.91
C GLU A 104 -19.25 -2.37 -0.68
N GLN A 105 -19.53 -2.97 0.47
CA GLN A 105 -18.72 -2.77 1.68
C GLN A 105 -17.34 -3.41 1.55
N GLU A 106 -17.25 -4.60 0.96
CA GLU A 106 -16.00 -5.30 0.71
C GLU A 106 -15.13 -4.54 -0.32
N GLU A 107 -15.72 -4.05 -1.41
CA GLU A 107 -15.01 -3.19 -2.38
C GLU A 107 -14.47 -1.90 -1.74
N ARG A 108 -15.23 -1.27 -0.84
CA ARG A 108 -14.79 -0.06 -0.13
C ARG A 108 -13.65 -0.38 0.83
N ALA A 109 -13.71 -1.52 1.53
CA ALA A 109 -12.63 -1.96 2.41
C ALA A 109 -11.33 -2.25 1.63
N VAL A 110 -11.42 -2.90 0.47
CA VAL A 110 -10.27 -3.16 -0.41
C VAL A 110 -9.65 -1.86 -0.92
N LYS A 111 -10.47 -0.91 -1.37
CA LYS A 111 -9.99 0.42 -1.83
C LYS A 111 -9.30 1.19 -0.70
N PHE A 112 -9.89 1.21 0.49
CA PHE A 112 -9.30 1.87 1.66
C PHE A 112 -7.95 1.23 2.03
N ASN A 113 -7.86 -0.10 2.06
CA ASN A 113 -6.64 -0.82 2.35
C ASN A 113 -5.52 -0.52 1.33
N LEU A 114 -5.86 -0.41 0.04
CA LEU A 114 -4.90 -0.03 -0.99
C LEU A 114 -4.45 1.43 -0.89
N GLU A 115 -5.33 2.35 -0.49
CA GLU A 115 -4.95 3.74 -0.23
C GLU A 115 -3.96 3.84 0.95
N VAL A 116 -4.24 3.13 2.05
CA VAL A 116 -3.33 3.01 3.19
C VAL A 116 -1.98 2.40 2.77
N ALA A 117 -2.01 1.36 1.94
CA ALA A 117 -0.80 0.74 1.39
C ALA A 117 0.00 1.73 0.53
N ALA A 118 -0.64 2.53 -0.33
CA ALA A 118 0.00 3.54 -1.16
C ALA A 118 0.65 4.66 -0.33
N ILE A 119 -0.04 5.15 0.71
CA ILE A 119 0.50 6.16 1.62
C ILE A 119 1.71 5.59 2.37
N THR A 120 1.61 4.37 2.88
CA THR A 120 2.70 3.72 3.61
C THR A 120 3.90 3.44 2.70
N PHE A 121 3.67 3.08 1.44
CA PHE A 121 4.71 2.91 0.44
C PHE A 121 5.44 4.23 0.16
N HIS A 122 4.71 5.32 -0.01
CA HIS A 122 5.31 6.65 -0.16
C HIS A 122 6.18 7.03 1.05
N GLN A 123 5.74 6.74 2.28
CA GLN A 123 6.53 6.97 3.49
C GLN A 123 7.78 6.08 3.58
N ALA A 124 7.76 4.89 3.00
CA ALA A 124 8.93 4.03 2.91
C ALA A 124 9.95 4.61 1.91
N VAL A 125 9.51 5.01 0.72
CA VAL A 125 10.39 5.61 -0.30
C VAL A 125 10.96 6.95 0.16
N THR A 126 10.16 7.80 0.82
CA THR A 126 10.66 9.02 1.46
C THR A 126 11.73 8.71 2.51
N GLY A 127 11.56 7.61 3.26
CA GLY A 127 12.59 7.11 4.17
C GLY A 127 13.90 6.80 3.45
N LEU A 128 13.84 6.12 2.30
CA LEU A 128 15.02 5.82 1.48
C LEU A 128 15.65 7.09 0.89
N GLU A 129 14.86 8.09 0.50
CA GLU A 129 15.38 9.40 0.09
C GLU A 129 16.12 10.10 1.22
N THR A 130 15.54 10.12 2.43
CA THR A 130 16.22 10.68 3.61
C THR A 130 17.49 9.91 3.97
N PHE A 131 17.50 8.60 3.78
CA PHE A 131 18.68 7.77 3.94
C PHE A 131 19.79 8.18 2.94
N VAL A 132 19.47 8.23 1.65
CA VAL A 132 20.45 8.61 0.62
C VAL A 132 20.97 10.02 0.86
N THR A 133 20.12 10.98 1.18
CA THR A 133 20.55 12.37 1.43
C THR A 133 21.43 12.49 2.68
N THR A 134 21.12 11.74 3.75
CA THR A 134 21.90 11.73 4.99
C THR A 134 23.28 11.09 4.78
N PHE A 135 23.32 9.96 4.06
CA PHE A 135 24.54 9.17 3.86
C PHE A 135 25.21 9.42 2.51
N ALA A 136 24.75 10.39 1.72
CA ALA A 136 25.35 10.74 0.42
C ALA A 136 26.84 11.09 0.53
N LYS A 137 27.25 11.62 1.68
CA LYS A 137 28.62 12.06 1.97
C LYS A 137 29.45 11.02 2.72
N THR A 138 28.90 9.86 3.08
CA THR A 138 29.65 8.80 3.78
C THR A 138 30.47 7.93 2.81
N ASP A 139 30.99 8.51 1.72
CA ASP A 139 31.86 7.82 0.77
C ASP A 139 33.25 7.47 1.33
N ARG A 140 33.61 8.06 2.47
CA ARG A 140 34.83 7.69 3.20
C ARG A 140 34.54 6.52 4.12
N PHE A 141 35.27 5.42 3.92
CA PHE A 141 35.08 4.15 4.62
C PHE A 141 34.98 4.26 6.16
N VAL A 142 35.70 5.19 6.80
CA VAL A 142 35.63 5.40 8.26
C VAL A 142 34.29 5.96 8.71
N PHE A 143 33.75 6.93 7.97
CA PHE A 143 32.44 7.51 8.29
C PHE A 143 31.30 6.53 7.99
N HIS A 144 31.48 5.73 6.93
CA HIS A 144 30.56 4.67 6.58
C HIS A 144 30.52 3.58 7.67
N LEU A 145 31.70 3.09 8.10
CA LEU A 145 31.82 2.11 9.18
C LEU A 145 31.22 2.63 10.50
N ALA A 146 31.52 3.87 10.87
CA ALA A 146 30.97 4.49 12.08
C ALA A 146 29.45 4.70 12.02
N SER A 147 28.89 4.83 10.80
CA SER A 147 27.46 5.08 10.59
C SER A 147 26.65 3.81 10.38
N MET A 148 27.28 2.64 10.22
CA MET A 148 26.57 1.41 9.84
C MET A 148 25.41 1.05 10.77
N ARG A 149 25.57 1.20 12.09
CA ARG A 149 24.47 0.94 13.03
C ARG A 149 23.28 1.83 12.75
N ARG A 150 23.51 3.12 12.47
CA ARG A 150 22.43 4.07 12.18
C ARG A 150 21.80 3.77 10.82
N MET A 151 22.63 3.49 9.81
CA MET A 151 22.19 3.09 8.48
C MET A 151 21.28 1.85 8.55
N PHE A 152 21.70 0.82 9.30
CA PHE A 152 20.93 -0.40 9.51
C PHE A 152 19.54 -0.10 10.08
N LEU A 153 19.44 0.71 11.15
CA LEU A 153 18.17 1.06 11.77
C LEU A 153 17.24 1.85 10.83
N ASP A 154 17.79 2.76 10.02
CA ASP A 154 17.00 3.54 9.06
C ASP A 154 16.47 2.67 7.92
N LEU A 155 17.26 1.69 7.48
CA LEU A 155 16.88 0.70 6.48
C LEU A 155 15.88 -0.32 7.03
N GLU A 156 16.06 -0.77 8.28
CA GLU A 156 15.12 -1.65 8.98
C GLU A 156 13.75 -0.98 9.14
N ALA A 157 13.72 0.30 9.57
CA ALA A 157 12.48 1.06 9.68
C ALA A 157 11.74 1.18 8.32
N SER A 158 12.50 1.39 7.24
CA SER A 158 11.94 1.38 5.88
C SER A 158 11.42 -0.01 5.48
N GLY A 159 12.14 -1.07 5.83
CA GLY A 159 11.72 -2.45 5.60
C GLY A 159 10.44 -2.85 6.35
N ILE A 160 10.28 -2.42 7.60
CA ILE A 160 9.05 -2.64 8.38
C ILE A 160 7.85 -1.95 7.72
N LYS A 161 8.03 -0.73 7.21
CA LYS A 161 6.97 -0.05 6.45
C LYS A 161 6.58 -0.84 5.20
N LEU A 162 7.54 -1.44 4.49
CA LEU A 162 7.25 -2.30 3.34
C LEU A 162 6.48 -3.57 3.75
N ASP A 163 6.72 -4.14 4.94
CA ASP A 163 5.86 -5.22 5.48
C ASP A 163 4.42 -4.74 5.68
N HIS A 164 4.23 -3.52 6.20
CA HIS A 164 2.89 -2.95 6.37
C HIS A 164 2.20 -2.75 5.02
N VAL A 165 2.92 -2.31 3.98
CA VAL A 165 2.37 -2.20 2.61
C VAL A 165 1.87 -3.56 2.13
N LEU A 166 2.68 -4.61 2.29
CA LEU A 166 2.28 -5.96 1.88
C LEU A 166 1.08 -6.48 2.66
N LYS A 167 1.02 -6.23 3.97
CA LYS A 167 -0.12 -6.60 4.82
C LYS A 167 -1.40 -5.89 4.40
N HIS A 168 -1.34 -4.57 4.20
CA HIS A 168 -2.51 -3.78 3.78
C HIS A 168 -2.96 -4.13 2.36
N ALA A 169 -2.05 -4.41 1.44
CA ALA A 169 -2.40 -4.78 0.08
C ALA A 169 -2.73 -6.28 -0.10
N HIS A 170 -2.67 -7.08 0.97
CA HIS A 170 -2.80 -8.55 0.92
C HIS A 170 -1.83 -9.20 -0.10
N LEU A 171 -0.60 -8.70 -0.18
CA LEU A 171 0.44 -9.10 -1.14
C LEU A 171 1.54 -9.96 -0.54
N THR A 172 1.43 -10.33 0.74
CA THR A 172 2.45 -11.08 1.49
C THR A 172 2.87 -12.37 0.76
N GLU A 173 1.89 -13.18 0.33
CA GLU A 173 2.14 -14.46 -0.35
C GLU A 173 2.86 -14.30 -1.71
N LYS A 174 2.62 -13.20 -2.43
CA LYS A 174 3.27 -12.93 -3.74
C LYS A 174 4.74 -12.57 -3.61
N VAL A 175 5.17 -12.12 -2.42
CA VAL A 175 6.57 -11.77 -2.14
C VAL A 175 7.30 -12.90 -1.43
N GLU A 176 6.61 -13.68 -0.58
CA GLU A 176 7.19 -14.82 0.15
C GLU A 176 7.43 -16.04 -0.74
N MET A 177 6.76 -16.16 -1.89
CA MET A 177 6.99 -17.22 -2.89
C MET A 177 8.16 -16.94 -3.86
N ASP A 178 8.96 -15.91 -3.60
CA ASP A 178 10.07 -15.53 -4.48
C ASP A 178 11.24 -16.54 -4.35
N PRO A 179 11.59 -17.31 -5.41
CA PRO A 179 12.59 -18.40 -5.37
C PRO A 179 14.00 -17.97 -4.93
N GLN A 180 14.24 -16.67 -4.83
CA GLN A 180 15.50 -16.10 -4.39
C GLN A 180 15.72 -16.22 -2.87
N TRP A 181 14.67 -16.45 -2.09
CA TRP A 181 14.70 -16.56 -0.63
C TRP A 181 14.44 -18.02 -0.24
N GLY A 182 15.52 -18.80 -0.15
CA GLY A 182 15.45 -20.25 0.06
C GLY A 182 14.64 -20.68 1.30
N ASP A 183 14.14 -21.92 1.23
CA ASP A 183 13.57 -22.75 2.30
C ASP A 183 12.80 -22.03 3.41
N GLY A 184 11.89 -21.11 3.10
CA GLY A 184 10.83 -20.60 4.00
C GLY A 184 11.27 -19.88 5.31
N GLU A 185 12.51 -20.01 5.75
CA GLU A 185 13.07 -19.40 6.96
C GLU A 185 13.87 -18.14 6.66
N TRP A 186 14.21 -17.89 5.38
CA TRP A 186 15.03 -16.75 5.00
C TRP A 186 14.18 -15.48 4.84
N THR A 187 14.24 -14.59 5.84
CA THR A 187 13.47 -13.33 5.84
C THR A 187 14.31 -12.15 5.34
N TRP A 188 13.66 -11.08 4.89
CA TRP A 188 14.34 -9.84 4.48
C TRP A 188 15.21 -9.25 5.59
N GLN A 189 14.81 -9.42 6.86
CA GLN A 189 15.58 -8.97 8.03
C GLN A 189 16.88 -9.77 8.18
N LYS A 190 16.83 -11.09 7.99
CA LYS A 190 18.03 -11.93 8.00
C LYS A 190 19.00 -11.53 6.88
N GLN A 191 18.48 -11.23 5.69
CA GLN A 191 19.32 -10.72 4.60
C GLN A 191 19.92 -9.35 4.92
N LEU A 192 19.14 -8.42 5.48
CA LEU A 192 19.67 -7.11 5.87
C LEU A 192 20.79 -7.23 6.91
N GLN A 193 20.65 -8.15 7.87
CA GLN A 193 21.69 -8.44 8.85
C GLN A 193 22.92 -9.09 8.20
N ALA A 194 22.73 -10.07 7.32
CA ALA A 194 23.82 -10.69 6.58
C ALA A 194 24.58 -9.68 5.69
N ASP A 195 23.86 -8.78 5.02
CA ASP A 195 24.43 -7.71 4.20
C ASP A 195 25.22 -6.73 5.06
N ARG A 196 24.71 -6.38 6.24
CA ARG A 196 25.43 -5.56 7.22
C ARG A 196 26.75 -6.22 7.61
N ASP A 197 26.72 -7.49 8.00
CA ASP A 197 27.92 -8.20 8.46
C ASP A 197 28.95 -8.34 7.33
N ALA A 198 28.49 -8.58 6.10
CA ALA A 198 29.34 -8.63 4.91
C ALA A 198 29.96 -7.27 4.55
N GLU A 199 29.18 -6.19 4.68
CA GLU A 199 29.62 -4.82 4.44
C GLU A 199 30.61 -4.36 5.54
N GLU A 200 30.31 -4.65 6.81
CA GLU A 200 31.17 -4.41 7.97
C GLU A 200 32.52 -5.11 7.83
N THR A 201 32.51 -6.38 7.45
CA THR A 201 33.74 -7.17 7.25
C THR A 201 34.60 -6.58 6.13
N GLU A 202 33.98 -6.18 5.01
CA GLU A 202 34.70 -5.61 3.88
C GLU A 202 35.32 -4.24 4.24
N LEU A 203 34.57 -3.38 4.93
CA LEU A 203 35.04 -2.07 5.37
C LEU A 203 36.12 -2.18 6.44
N SER A 204 35.96 -3.10 7.39
CA SER A 204 36.95 -3.38 8.44
C SER A 204 38.25 -3.92 7.85
N ALA A 205 38.17 -4.81 6.87
CA ALA A 205 39.34 -5.29 6.14
C ALA A 205 40.04 -4.16 5.35
N LYS A 206 39.27 -3.27 4.71
CA LYS A 206 39.82 -2.08 4.05
C LYS A 206 40.45 -1.10 5.05
N ALA A 207 39.83 -0.92 6.21
CA ALA A 207 40.36 -0.08 7.28
C ALA A 207 41.67 -0.64 7.85
N ALA A 208 41.76 -1.96 8.05
CA ALA A 208 42.99 -2.61 8.49
C ALA A 208 44.12 -2.50 7.45
N LYS A 209 43.79 -2.61 6.15
CA LYS A 209 44.75 -2.45 5.05
C LYS A 209 45.20 -0.99 4.83
N ASN A 210 44.30 -0.03 5.08
CA ASN A 210 44.56 1.41 4.96
C ASN A 210 44.96 2.07 6.28
N ALA A 211 45.07 1.29 7.38
CA ALA A 211 45.59 1.77 8.64
C ALA A 211 47.00 2.31 8.37
N LEU A 212 47.12 3.62 8.55
CA LEU A 212 48.23 4.44 8.12
C LEU A 212 49.59 3.94 8.70
N PRO A 213 50.73 4.31 8.08
CA PRO A 213 52.07 3.80 8.39
C PRO A 213 52.58 4.04 9.81
N PHE A 214 51.81 4.70 10.68
CA PHE A 214 52.19 5.07 12.04
C PHE A 214 52.41 3.85 12.96
N ALA A 215 51.90 2.67 12.60
CA ALA A 215 52.13 1.42 13.34
C ALA A 215 53.37 0.64 12.87
N ARG A 216 54.10 1.09 11.84
CA ARG A 216 55.29 0.38 11.33
C ARG A 216 56.61 0.80 11.99
N ASN A 217 56.62 1.90 12.74
CA ASN A 217 57.79 2.41 13.47
C ASN A 217 57.43 2.82 14.92
N MET A 218 56.90 1.89 15.71
CA MET A 218 56.93 1.98 17.18
C MET A 218 57.49 0.69 17.74
#